data_AF-A0A9D6XYH5-F1
#
_entry.id   AF-A0A9D6XYH5-F1
#
_cell.length_a   1.000
_cell.length_b   1.000
_cell.length_c   1.000
_cell.angle_alpha   90.00
_cell.angle_beta   90.00
_cell.angle_gamma   90.00
#
_symmetry.space_group_name_H-M   'P 1'
#
loop_
_entity.id
_entity.type
_entity.pdbx_description
1 polymer ?
#
loop_
_entity_poly.entity_id
_entity_poly.type
_entity_poly.pdbx_seq_one_letter_code
_entity_poly.pdbx_strand_id
1 'polypeptide(L)'
;MPLNTQSLRKVLELEINKGYLNSAVIGGLDRFLRKWAGQAAESLGTPEALRRFKNLLDKSDYASMSTERRQRWLGEVLGFLAEVETRNPEDSISEPSRPLPKPARRGK
;
A
#
# COMPACT_ATOMS: atom_id res chain seq x y z
N MET A 1 9.86 -16.75 4.62
CA MET A 1 10.07 -15.46 5.33
C MET A 1 8.73 -14.74 5.34
N PRO A 2 8.32 -14.10 6.45
CA PRO A 2 7.01 -13.44 6.52
C PRO A 2 6.95 -12.30 5.51
N LEU A 3 5.77 -12.13 4.91
CA LEU A 3 5.47 -11.06 3.98
C LEU A 3 5.61 -9.70 4.70
N ASN A 4 6.53 -8.87 4.24
CA ASN A 4 6.76 -7.55 4.83
C ASN A 4 5.79 -6.47 4.29
N THR A 5 4.47 -6.72 4.30
CA THR A 5 3.43 -5.70 4.01
C THR A 5 3.58 -4.49 4.93
N GLN A 6 3.86 -4.75 6.21
CA GLN A 6 4.11 -3.71 7.22
C GLN A 6 5.30 -2.81 6.87
N SER A 7 6.37 -3.37 6.30
CA SER A 7 7.53 -2.55 5.88
C SER A 7 7.17 -1.62 4.73
N LEU A 8 6.38 -2.09 3.75
CA LEU A 8 5.91 -1.23 2.67
C LEU A 8 5.00 -0.14 3.22
N ARG A 9 4.00 -0.48 4.05
CA ARG A 9 3.13 0.51 4.69
C ARG A 9 3.91 1.60 5.43
N LYS A 10 4.90 1.21 6.22
CA LYS A 10 5.72 2.14 7.00
C LYS A 10 6.54 3.08 6.12
N VAL A 11 7.06 2.59 5.00
CA VAL A 11 7.75 3.42 4.00
C VAL A 11 6.80 4.43 3.37
N LEU A 12 5.57 4.01 3.02
CA LEU A 12 4.56 4.92 2.44
C LEU A 12 4.14 6.00 3.46
N GLU A 13 3.97 5.64 4.74
CA GLU A 13 3.69 6.60 5.81
C GLU A 13 4.82 7.61 6.01
N LEU A 14 6.08 7.15 5.99
CA LEU A 14 7.25 8.03 6.01
C LEU A 14 7.24 9.00 4.84
N GLU A 15 6.79 8.56 3.67
CA GLU A 15 6.73 9.42 2.50
C GLU A 15 5.62 10.45 2.56
N ILE A 16 4.45 10.07 3.08
CA ILE A 16 3.37 11.01 3.43
C ILE A 16 3.88 12.05 4.41
N ASN A 17 4.59 11.62 5.47
CA ASN A 17 5.13 12.51 6.49
C ASN A 17 6.19 13.47 5.94
N LYS A 18 6.99 13.01 4.97
CA LYS A 18 7.96 13.84 4.24
C LYS A 18 7.33 14.72 3.16
N GLY A 19 6.02 14.64 2.91
CA GLY A 19 5.36 15.44 1.88
C GLY A 19 5.57 14.91 0.46
N TYR A 20 5.64 13.59 0.28
CA TYR A 20 5.65 12.92 -1.02
C TYR A 20 6.90 13.21 -1.87
N LEU A 21 8.02 13.50 -1.21
CA LEU A 21 9.27 13.94 -1.86
C LEU A 21 10.08 12.82 -2.53
N ASN A 22 9.60 11.56 -2.54
CA ASN A 22 10.39 10.40 -3.00
C ASN A 22 11.75 10.26 -2.28
N SER A 23 11.80 10.74 -1.03
CA SER A 23 13.01 10.79 -0.19
C SER A 23 12.85 9.95 1.09
N ALA A 24 11.76 9.17 1.17
CA ALA A 24 11.51 8.28 2.29
C ALA A 24 12.45 7.06 2.29
N VAL A 25 12.94 6.65 1.12
CA VAL A 25 13.85 5.50 0.97
C VAL A 25 15.15 5.90 0.31
N ILE A 26 16.26 5.37 0.84
CA ILE A 26 17.60 5.51 0.26
C ILE A 26 17.61 4.77 -1.09
N GLY A 27 17.70 5.52 -2.19
CA GLY A 27 17.65 4.98 -3.56
C GLY A 27 16.28 5.05 -4.24
N GLY A 28 15.30 5.73 -3.63
CA GLY A 28 13.99 6.01 -4.22
C GLY A 28 12.94 4.92 -3.97
N LEU A 29 11.67 5.33 -4.02
CA LEU A 29 10.53 4.45 -3.78
C LEU A 29 10.45 3.33 -4.85
N ASP A 30 10.75 3.63 -6.11
CA ASP A 30 10.70 2.66 -7.22
C ASP A 30 11.54 1.41 -6.94
N ARG A 31 12.78 1.62 -6.46
CA ARG A 31 13.70 0.53 -6.15
C ARG A 31 13.20 -0.32 -4.98
N PHE A 32 12.60 0.32 -3.98
CA PHE A 32 11.99 -0.37 -2.86
C PHE A 32 10.81 -1.23 -3.31
N LEU A 33 9.92 -0.67 -4.14
CA LEU A 33 8.73 -1.35 -4.65
C LEU A 33 9.09 -2.55 -5.52
N ARG A 34 10.12 -2.44 -6.38
CA ARG A 34 10.63 -3.57 -7.17
C ARG A 34 11.14 -4.71 -6.30
N LYS A 35 11.89 -4.41 -5.24
CA LYS A 35 12.34 -5.43 -4.27
C LYS A 35 11.17 -6.07 -3.53
N TRP A 36 10.23 -5.25 -3.07
CA TRP A 36 9.05 -5.72 -2.38
C TRP A 36 8.18 -6.62 -3.26
N ALA A 37 7.96 -6.27 -4.53
CA ALA A 37 7.23 -7.09 -5.48
C ALA A 37 7.84 -8.49 -5.65
N GLY A 38 9.18 -8.59 -5.66
CA GLY A 38 9.86 -9.89 -5.68
C GLY A 38 9.57 -10.73 -4.44
N GLN A 39 9.65 -10.14 -3.24
CA GLN A 39 9.35 -10.82 -1.98
C GLN A 39 7.86 -11.17 -1.83
N ALA A 40 6.98 -10.30 -2.31
CA ALA A 40 5.55 -10.54 -2.36
C ALA A 40 5.20 -11.72 -3.27
N ALA A 41 5.95 -11.94 -4.36
CA ALA A 41 5.79 -13.11 -5.22
C ALA A 41 5.98 -14.42 -4.46
N GLU A 42 7.02 -14.47 -3.64
CA GLU A 42 7.41 -15.66 -2.92
C GLU A 42 6.50 -15.93 -1.72
N SER A 43 5.92 -14.88 -1.12
CA SER A 43 5.18 -15.01 0.13
C SER A 43 3.65 -14.91 0.02
N LEU A 44 3.08 -14.21 -0.97
CA LEU A 44 1.62 -14.12 -1.13
C LEU A 44 1.01 -15.30 -1.88
N GLY A 45 1.81 -16.04 -2.66
CA GLY A 45 1.34 -17.15 -3.50
C GLY A 45 0.27 -16.79 -4.55
N THR A 46 -0.19 -15.52 -4.59
CA THR A 46 -1.34 -15.08 -5.37
C THR A 46 -0.86 -14.25 -6.57
N PRO A 47 -0.76 -14.86 -7.77
CA PRO A 47 -0.25 -14.18 -8.95
C PRO A 47 -1.12 -12.99 -9.38
N GLU A 48 -2.42 -12.98 -9.03
CA GLU A 48 -3.33 -11.86 -9.33
C GLU A 48 -3.00 -10.58 -8.56
N ALA A 49 -2.73 -10.70 -7.26
CA ALA A 49 -2.32 -9.56 -6.43
C ALA A 49 -1.02 -8.97 -6.97
N LEU A 50 -0.07 -9.84 -7.31
CA LEU A 50 1.21 -9.41 -7.86
C LEU A 50 1.07 -8.74 -9.23
N ARG A 51 0.22 -9.28 -10.11
CA ARG A 51 -0.03 -8.70 -11.43
C ARG A 51 -0.70 -7.32 -11.33
N ARG A 52 -1.64 -7.14 -10.39
CA ARG A 52 -2.23 -5.84 -10.08
C ARG A 52 -1.18 -4.85 -9.60
N PHE A 53 -0.36 -5.24 -8.63
CA PHE A 53 0.71 -4.38 -8.10
C PHE A 53 1.73 -4.00 -9.18
N LYS A 54 2.14 -4.97 -10.00
CA LYS A 54 3.10 -4.74 -11.08
C LYS A 54 2.55 -3.80 -12.16
N ASN A 55 1.24 -3.87 -12.45
CA ASN A 55 0.55 -2.92 -13.33
C ASN A 55 0.49 -1.51 -12.72
N LEU A 56 0.29 -1.40 -11.39
CA LEU A 56 0.37 -0.12 -10.68
C LEU A 56 1.78 0.48 -10.74
N LEU A 57 2.84 -0.33 -10.68
CA LEU A 57 4.22 0.14 -10.83
C LEU A 57 4.55 0.56 -12.25
N ASP A 58 4.21 -0.27 -13.23
CA ASP A 58 4.51 -0.05 -14.65
C ASP A 58 3.88 1.24 -15.18
N LYS A 59 2.68 1.57 -14.70
CA LYS A 59 1.97 2.80 -15.07
C LYS A 59 2.40 4.05 -14.29
N SER A 60 3.30 3.91 -13.31
CA SER A 60 3.55 4.95 -12.33
C SER A 60 5.03 5.23 -12.20
N ASP A 61 5.48 6.21 -12.97
CA ASP A 61 6.82 6.76 -12.81
C ASP A 61 6.83 7.71 -11.61
N TYR A 62 6.91 7.14 -10.41
CA TYR A 62 6.72 7.87 -9.15
C TYR A 62 7.65 9.08 -9.04
N ALA A 63 8.89 8.96 -9.53
CA ALA A 63 9.87 10.03 -9.58
C ALA A 63 9.45 11.18 -10.51
N SER A 64 8.80 10.88 -11.64
CA SER A 64 8.34 11.87 -12.63
C SER A 64 6.95 12.45 -12.35
N MET A 65 6.21 11.92 -11.37
CA MET A 65 4.86 12.39 -11.01
C MET A 65 4.88 13.64 -10.12
N SER A 66 3.92 14.54 -10.34
CA SER A 66 3.60 15.65 -9.43
C SER A 66 3.07 15.12 -8.09
N THR A 67 3.27 15.90 -7.01
CA THR A 67 2.84 15.59 -5.65
C THR A 67 1.40 15.11 -5.54
N GLU A 68 0.44 15.78 -6.19
CA GLU A 68 -0.98 15.37 -6.17
C GLU A 68 -1.21 13.98 -6.76
N ARG A 69 -0.48 13.64 -7.83
CA ARG A 69 -0.59 12.34 -8.47
C ARG A 69 0.08 11.26 -7.63
N ARG A 70 1.16 11.60 -6.91
CA ARG A 70 1.79 10.72 -5.91
C ARG A 70 0.84 10.42 -4.75
N GLN A 71 0.11 11.41 -4.24
CA GLN A 71 -0.90 11.22 -3.20
C GLN A 71 -1.98 10.21 -3.62
N ARG A 72 -2.51 10.38 -4.83
CA ARG A 72 -3.55 9.47 -5.36
C ARG A 72 -3.01 8.07 -5.57
N TRP A 73 -1.79 7.96 -6.10
CA TRP A 73 -1.13 6.67 -6.31
C TRP A 73 -0.84 5.95 -4.99
N LEU A 74 -0.36 6.65 -3.96
CA LEU A 74 -0.15 6.08 -2.63
C LEU A 74 -1.45 5.57 -2.01
N GLY A 75 -2.56 6.29 -2.21
CA GLY A 75 -3.89 5.84 -1.78
C GLY A 75 -4.29 4.52 -2.43
N GLU A 76 -4.06 4.37 -3.74
CA GLU A 76 -4.32 3.12 -4.48
C GLU A 76 -3.45 1.97 -3.95
N VAL A 77 -2.17 2.22 -3.67
CA VAL A 77 -1.24 1.21 -3.14
C VAL A 77 -1.61 0.80 -1.71
N LEU A 78 -1.97 1.75 -0.85
CA LEU A 78 -2.42 1.46 0.52
C LEU A 78 -3.73 0.68 0.51
N GLY A 79 -4.67 1.02 -0.37
CA GLY A 79 -5.92 0.28 -0.56
C GLY A 79 -5.67 -1.15 -1.04
N PHE A 80 -4.73 -1.34 -1.98
CA PHE A 80 -4.29 -2.66 -2.41
C PHE A 80 -3.67 -3.47 -1.27
N LEU A 81 -2.80 -2.86 -0.46
CA LEU A 81 -2.19 -3.52 0.70
C LEU A 81 -3.25 -4.01 1.70
N ALA A 82 -4.25 -3.17 2.00
CA ALA A 82 -5.35 -3.54 2.87
C ALA A 82 -6.18 -4.72 2.31
N GLU A 83 -6.42 -4.76 0.99
CA GLU A 83 -7.11 -5.88 0.32
C GLU A 83 -6.30 -7.17 0.44
N VAL A 84 -4.98 -7.09 0.28
CA VAL A 84 -4.07 -8.23 0.35
C VAL A 84 -3.92 -8.76 1.78
N GLU A 85 -3.81 -7.88 2.78
CA GLU A 85 -3.80 -8.26 4.20
C GLU A 85 -5.15 -8.89 4.60
N THR A 86 -6.27 -8.35 4.14
CA THR A 86 -7.61 -8.89 4.43
C THR A 86 -7.84 -10.29 3.81
N ARG A 87 -7.25 -10.57 2.65
CA ARG A 87 -7.38 -11.86 1.97
C ARG A 87 -6.52 -12.97 2.57
N ASN A 88 -5.60 -12.66 3.48
CA ASN A 88 -4.84 -13.66 4.23
C ASN A 88 -5.47 -13.86 5.62
N PRO A 89 -6.45 -14.77 5.80
CA PRO A 89 -7.21 -14.89 7.04
C PRO A 89 -6.39 -15.38 8.26
N GLU A 90 -5.11 -15.71 8.10
CA GLU A 90 -4.29 -16.27 9.19
C GLU A 90 -3.74 -15.22 10.19
N ASP A 91 -3.87 -13.91 9.91
CA ASP A 91 -3.43 -12.83 10.81
C ASP A 91 -4.59 -11.90 11.22
N SER A 92 -5.73 -12.48 11.62
CA SER A 92 -6.91 -11.71 12.09
C SER A 92 -6.85 -11.31 13.57
N ILE A 93 -5.70 -10.84 14.07
CA ILE A 93 -5.64 -10.27 15.43
C ILE A 93 -4.80 -8.99 15.42
N SER A 94 -5.39 -7.88 14.96
CA SER A 94 -5.35 -6.57 15.64
C SER A 94 -6.13 -5.52 14.84
N GLU A 95 -7.10 -4.91 15.51
CA GLU A 95 -8.12 -4.00 14.97
C GLU A 95 -7.61 -2.89 14.04
N PRO A 96 -8.34 -2.57 12.95
CA PRO A 96 -8.17 -1.34 12.21
C PRO A 96 -8.74 -0.16 13.03
N SER A 97 -7.87 0.77 13.38
CA SER A 97 -8.24 2.08 13.90
C SER A 97 -9.19 2.79 12.91
N ARG A 98 -10.43 2.99 13.38
CA ARG A 98 -11.65 3.62 12.81
C ARG A 98 -11.47 5.11 12.39
N PRO A 99 -12.43 5.79 11.68
CA PRO A 99 -13.90 5.83 11.97
C PRO A 99 -14.81 5.96 10.70
N LEU A 100 -16.14 5.94 10.64
CA LEU A 100 -17.32 6.14 11.50
C LEU A 100 -18.49 5.29 10.93
N PRO A 101 -19.37 4.67 11.73
CA PRO A 101 -20.76 4.48 11.31
C PRO A 101 -21.53 5.78 11.60
N LYS A 102 -22.26 6.29 10.60
CA LYS A 102 -23.33 7.29 10.83
C LYS A 102 -24.60 6.52 11.24
N PRO A 103 -25.11 6.67 12.47
CA PRO A 103 -26.55 6.57 12.74
C PRO A 103 -27.06 8.01 12.99
N ALA A 104 -28.25 8.45 12.59
CA ALA A 104 -29.50 7.72 12.60
C ALA A 104 -30.49 8.28 11.56
N ARG A 105 -31.18 7.39 10.85
CA ARG A 105 -32.54 7.65 10.36
C ARG A 105 -33.50 6.73 11.11
N ARG A 106 -34.29 7.33 12.00
CA ARG A 106 -35.54 6.85 12.61
C ARG A 106 -36.05 8.06 13.39
N GLY A 107 -37.18 8.70 13.11
CA GLY A 107 -38.46 8.20 12.64
C GLY A 107 -39.48 8.57 13.72
N LYS A 108 -40.35 9.55 13.44
CA LYS A 108 -41.70 9.72 13.99
C LYS A 108 -42.48 10.61 13.03
#